data_AF-A0A2X1ANS8-F1
#
_entry.id   AF-A0A2X1ANS8-F1
#
_cell.length_a   1.000
_cell.length_b   1.000
_cell.length_c   1.000
_cell.angle_alpha   90.00
_cell.angle_beta   90.00
_cell.angle_gamma   90.00
#
_symmetry.space_group_name_H-M   'P 1'
#
loop_
_entity.id
_entity.type
_entity.pdbx_description
1 polymer ?
#
loop_
_entity_poly.entity_id
_entity_poly.type
_entity_poly.pdbx_seq_one_letter_code
_entity_poly.pdbx_strand_id
1 'polypeptide(L)' 'MRVLAAVLEDGLEPVEAAAREALAAGTVSDDVILNILARRREPPRPLSIVTSDDLALRHPPQADCDRYDSLRGLHAAA' A
#
# COMPACT_ATOMS: atom_id res chain seq x y z
N MET A 1 20.18 5.12 -1.35
CA MET A 1 20.61 4.47 -0.09
C MET A 1 19.48 4.16 0.89
N ARG A 2 18.20 4.49 0.62
CA ARG A 2 17.09 4.32 1.59
C ARG A 2 16.81 2.86 1.96
N VAL A 3 16.79 1.96 0.98
CA VAL A 3 16.58 0.51 1.22
C VAL A 3 17.69 -0.09 2.09
N LEU A 4 18.96 0.29 1.85
CA LEU A 4 20.08 -0.20 2.66
C LEU A 4 20.04 0.36 4.09
N ALA A 5 19.55 1.59 4.29
CA ALA A 5 19.37 2.14 5.62
C ALA A 5 18.33 1.37 6.46
N ALA A 6 17.27 0.84 5.82
CA ALA A 6 16.24 0.05 6.48
C ALA A 6 16.77 -1.26 7.10
N VAL A 7 17.90 -1.78 6.61
CA VAL A 7 18.56 -2.98 7.18
C VAL A 7 18.93 -2.77 8.65
N LEU A 8 19.21 -1.54 9.08
CA LEU A 8 19.52 -1.23 10.47
C LEU A 8 18.30 -1.38 11.40
N GLU A 9 17.09 -1.22 10.86
CA GLU A 9 15.83 -1.29 11.61
C GLU A 9 15.17 -2.66 11.49
N ASP A 10 15.06 -3.17 10.27
CA ASP A 10 14.31 -4.40 9.95
C ASP A 10 15.21 -5.65 9.87
N GLY A 11 16.52 -5.48 9.73
CA GLY A 11 17.45 -6.57 9.44
C GLY A 11 17.54 -6.92 7.95
N LEU A 12 18.55 -7.72 7.59
CA LEU A 12 18.86 -8.02 6.19
C LEU A 12 17.81 -8.94 5.53
N GLU A 13 17.38 -9.98 6.24
CA GLU A 13 16.45 -10.98 5.70
C GLU A 13 15.08 -10.37 5.33
N PRO A 14 14.43 -9.54 6.18
CA PRO A 14 13.16 -8.92 5.80
C PRO A 14 13.30 -7.97 4.61
N VAL A 15 14.40 -7.22 4.53
CA VAL A 15 14.70 -6.32 3.41
C VAL A 15 14.89 -7.09 2.11
N GLU A 16 15.65 -8.19 2.14
CA GLU A 16 15.82 -9.06 0.97
C GLU A 16 14.49 -9.68 0.54
N ALA A 17 13.67 -10.13 1.49
CA ALA A 17 12.35 -10.66 1.20
C ALA A 17 11.39 -9.62 0.60
N ALA A 18 11.47 -8.36 1.03
CA ALA A 18 10.69 -7.27 0.45
C ALA A 18 11.17 -6.93 -0.97
N ALA A 19 12.48 -6.93 -1.22
CA ALA A 19 13.05 -6.74 -2.55
C ALA A 19 12.59 -7.84 -3.53
N ARG A 20 12.59 -9.10 -3.08
CA ARG A 20 12.13 -10.24 -3.88
C ARG A 20 10.64 -10.15 -4.22
N GLU A 21 9.83 -9.71 -3.26
CA GLU A 21 8.39 -9.49 -3.46
C GLU A 21 8.13 -8.36 -4.48
N ALA A 22 8.84 -7.24 -4.37
CA ALA A 22 8.75 -6.15 -5.34
C ALA A 22 9.15 -6.60 -6.76
N LEU A 23 10.20 -7.43 -6.87
CA LEU A 23 10.63 -8.04 -8.14
C LEU A 23 9.55 -8.95 -8.72
N ALA A 24 8.94 -9.80 -7.89
CA ALA A 24 7.86 -10.69 -8.33
C ALA A 24 6.61 -9.93 -8.77
N ALA A 25 6.33 -8.77 -8.18
CA ALA A 25 5.22 -7.89 -8.55
C ALA A 25 5.46 -7.10 -9.86
N GLY A 26 6.68 -7.11 -10.40
CA GLY A 26 7.04 -6.41 -11.64
C GLY A 26 7.13 -4.88 -11.49
N THR A 27 6.97 -4.33 -10.29
CA THR A 27 7.02 -2.89 -9.99
C THR A 27 8.09 -2.61 -8.94
N VAL A 28 9.35 -2.64 -9.36
CA VAL A 28 10.49 -2.45 -8.43
C VAL A 28 10.84 -0.97 -8.32
N SER A 29 10.67 -0.42 -7.11
CA SER A 29 11.27 0.85 -6.70
C SER A 29 11.66 0.79 -5.22
N ASP A 30 12.51 1.71 -4.79
CA ASP A 30 12.84 1.85 -3.37
C ASP A 30 11.59 2.13 -2.53
N ASP A 31 10.67 2.96 -3.02
CA ASP A 31 9.39 3.23 -2.36
C ASP A 31 8.52 1.98 -2.22
N VAL A 32 8.45 1.11 -3.24
CA VAL A 32 7.69 -0.14 -3.16
C VAL A 32 8.30 -1.09 -2.12
N ILE A 33 9.63 -1.23 -2.10
CA ILE A 33 10.33 -2.09 -1.13
C ILE A 33 10.09 -1.58 0.30
N LEU A 34 10.23 -0.26 0.52
CA LEU A 34 9.99 0.36 1.82
C LEU A 34 8.51 0.26 2.23
N ASN A 35 7.58 0.33 1.29
CA ASN A 35 6.16 0.16 1.57
C ASN A 35 5.85 -1.27 2.02
N ILE A 36 6.41 -2.29 1.35
CA ILE A 36 6.28 -3.69 1.75
C ILE A 36 6.80 -3.88 3.19
N LEU A 37 7.99 -3.33 3.50
CA LEU A 37 8.54 -3.36 4.86
C LEU A 37 7.63 -2.66 5.87
N ALA A 38 7.12 -1.47 5.53
CA ALA A 38 6.20 -0.73 6.39
C ALA A 38 4.93 -1.53 6.71
N ARG A 39 4.37 -2.25 5.73
CA ARG A 39 3.19 -3.12 5.93
C ARG A 39 3.49 -4.31 6.83
N ARG A 40 4.71 -4.85 6.79
CA ARG A 40 5.13 -5.95 7.68
C ARG A 40 5.30 -5.48 9.14
N ARG A 41 5.66 -4.21 9.35
CA ARG A 41 5.73 -3.58 10.68
C ARG A 41 4.38 -3.14 11.23
N GLU A 42 3.35 -3.12 10.38
CA GLU A 42 2.05 -2.58 10.76
C GLU A 42 1.51 -3.37 11.97
N PRO A 43 1.13 -2.69 13.06
CA PRO A 43 0.59 -3.37 14.22
C PRO A 43 -0.70 -4.12 13.84
N PRO A 44 -1.08 -5.16 14.61
CA PRO A 44 -2.33 -5.86 14.38
C PRO A 44 -3.49 -4.88 14.25
N ARG A 45 -4.32 -5.09 13.22
CA ARG A 45 -5.48 -4.24 12.96
C ARG A 45 -6.35 -4.17 14.23
N PRO A 46 -6.79 -2.98 14.66
CA PRO A 46 -7.72 -2.86 15.77
C PRO A 46 -8.99 -3.67 15.50
N LEU A 47 -9.61 -4.17 16.58
CA LEU A 47 -10.86 -4.91 16.48
C LEU A 47 -11.92 -4.08 15.75
N SER A 48 -12.65 -4.71 14.83
CA SER A 48 -13.73 -4.05 14.10
C SER A 48 -14.88 -3.74 15.06
N ILE A 49 -15.33 -2.49 15.06
CA ILE A 49 -16.56 -2.10 15.74
C ILE A 49 -17.72 -2.56 14.85
N VAL A 50 -18.64 -3.33 15.42
CA VAL A 50 -19.90 -3.67 14.74
C VAL A 50 -20.68 -2.37 14.55
N THR A 51 -20.85 -1.97 13.30
CA THR A 51 -21.70 -0.82 12.96
C THR A 51 -23.15 -1.28 12.94
N SER A 52 -24.07 -0.42 13.40
CA SER A 52 -25.50 -0.70 13.34
C SER A 52 -25.98 -0.71 11.89
N ASP A 53 -26.85 -1.66 11.53
CA ASP A 53 -27.45 -1.75 10.19
C ASP A 53 -28.24 -0.48 9.82
N ASP A 54 -28.77 0.25 10.81
CA ASP A 54 -29.48 1.52 10.62
C ASP A 54 -28.55 2.64 10.09
N LEU A 55 -27.23 2.46 10.20
CA LEU A 55 -26.21 3.39 9.70
C LEU A 55 -25.67 3.00 8.32
N ALA A 56 -26.31 2.07 7.62
CA ALA A 56 -25.92 1.73 6.26
C ALA A 56 -26.05 2.94 5.31
N LEU A 57 -24.99 3.22 4.55
CA LEU A 57 -24.99 4.28 3.55
C LEU A 57 -25.93 3.92 2.40
N ARG A 58 -26.89 4.81 2.08
CA ARG A 58 -27.76 4.67 0.90
C ARG A 58 -26.96 4.66 -0.42
N HIS A 59 -25.83 5.35 -0.43
CA HIS A 59 -24.92 5.45 -1.58
C HIS A 59 -23.49 5.16 -1.10
N PRO A 60 -23.07 3.88 -1.09
CA PRO A 60 -21.71 3.55 -0.72
C PRO A 60 -20.71 4.13 -1.75
N PRO A 61 -19.51 4.56 -1.32
CA PRO A 61 -18.50 5.00 -2.25
C PRO A 61 -18.12 3.84 -3.17
N GLN A 62 -18.13 4.09 -4.48
CA GLN A 62 -17.64 3.14 -5.47
C GLN A 62 -16.20 3.50 -5.83
N ALA A 63 -15.30 2.53 -5.73
CA ALA A 63 -13.94 2.66 -6.23
C ALA A 63 -13.97 2.50 -7.77
N ASP A 64 -14.32 3.59 -8.45
CA ASP A 64 -14.38 3.67 -9.91
C ASP A 64 -13.11 4.35 -10.44
N CYS A 65 -12.10 3.53 -10.75
CA CYS A 65 -10.82 4.00 -11.28
C CYS A 65 -10.97 4.63 -12.66
N ASP A 66 -11.86 4.11 -13.52
CA ASP A 66 -12.05 4.63 -14.88
C ASP A 66 -12.60 6.06 -14.87
N ARG A 67 -13.59 6.31 -13.99
CA ARG A 67 -14.11 7.66 -13.76
C ARG A 67 -13.02 8.57 -13.20
N TYR A 68 -12.23 8.08 -12.25
CA TYR A 68 -11.12 8.86 -11.68
C TYR A 68 -10.09 9.25 -12.74
N ASP A 69 -9.65 8.29 -13.57
CA ASP A 69 -8.67 8.52 -14.63
C ASP A 69 -9.18 9.49 -15.70
N SER A 70 -10.48 9.37 -16.05
CA SER A 70 -11.15 10.31 -16.96
C SER A 70 -11.14 11.75 -16.44
N LEU A 71 -11.34 11.94 -15.12
CA LEU A 71 -11.32 13.26 -14.48
C LEU A 71 -9.90 13.82 -14.33
N ARG A 72 -8.90 12.96 -14.17
CA ARG A 72 -7.49 13.36 -14.04
C ARG A 72 -6.95 13.95 -15.36
N GLY A 73 -7.54 13.60 -16.49
CA GLY A 73 -7.18 14.12 -17.81
C GLY A 73 -5.72 13.82 -18.22
N LEU A 74 -5.20 14.54 -19.22
CA LEU A 74 -3.83 14.36 -19.74
C LEU A 74 -2.71 14.68 -18.73
N HIS A 75 -3.02 15.33 -17.60
CA HIS A 75 -2.05 15.62 -16.54
C HIS A 75 -1.73 14.39 -15.66
N ALA A 76 -2.32 13.23 -15.96
CA ALA A 76 -2.02 11.97 -15.27
C ALA A 76 -0.65 11.37 -15.63
N ALA A 77 -0.04 11.79 -16.74
CA ALA A 77 1.18 11.20 -17.33
C ALA A 77 2.48 11.97 -17.02
N ALA A 78 2.47 12.89 -16.04
CA ALA A 78 3.67 13.61 -15.59
C ALA A 78 4.27 12.96 -14.34
#